data_AF-A0A3B8MPU4-F1
#
_entry.id   AF-A0A3B8MPU4-F1
#
_cell.length_a   1.000
_cell.length_b   1.000
_cell.length_c   1.000
_cell.angle_alpha   90.00
_cell.angle_beta   90.00
_cell.angle_gamma   90.00
#
_symmetry.space_group_name_H-M   'P 1'
#
loop_
_entity.id
_entity.type
_entity.pdbx_description
1 polymer ?
#
loop_
_entity_poly.entity_id
_entity_poly.type
_entity_poly.pdbx_seq_one_letter_code
_entity_poly.pdbx_strand_id
1 'polypeptide(L)'
;MPRKPATKPHKGLEPSGHGDSDLVALALVALAEVTGADTFVQPPKITRKEGVVDVAFVAAMAGYPGWSWTVTLADIAGIDPTVLELELLPGEGALLSPAWVPWADRLEEYLVLEKDAAETLAS
;
A
#
# COMPACT_ATOMS: atom_id res chain seq x y z
N MET A 1 21.70 -54.21 -1.96
CA MET A 1 20.49 -53.38 -1.73
C MET A 1 20.05 -52.82 -3.07
N PRO A 2 18.78 -52.97 -3.50
CA PRO A 2 18.36 -52.45 -4.79
C PRO A 2 18.21 -50.92 -4.72
N ARG A 3 18.80 -50.21 -5.68
CA ARG A 3 18.64 -48.76 -5.80
C ARG A 3 17.22 -48.45 -6.30
N LYS A 4 16.49 -47.57 -5.61
CA LYS A 4 15.21 -47.03 -6.10
C LYS A 4 15.41 -46.40 -7.48
N PRO A 5 14.48 -46.56 -8.42
CA PRO A 5 14.57 -45.89 -9.71
C PRO A 5 14.36 -44.37 -9.51
N ALA A 6 15.05 -43.57 -10.32
CA ALA A 6 14.93 -42.13 -10.31
C ALA A 6 13.52 -41.71 -10.76
N THR A 7 12.87 -40.85 -9.95
CA THR A 7 11.58 -40.23 -10.28
C THR A 7 11.76 -39.31 -11.49
N LYS A 8 10.91 -39.47 -12.50
CA LYS A 8 10.87 -38.55 -13.65
C LYS A 8 10.54 -37.13 -13.16
N PRO A 9 11.13 -36.07 -13.75
CA PRO A 9 10.71 -34.72 -13.43
C PRO A 9 9.23 -34.59 -13.75
N HIS A 10 8.43 -34.12 -12.79
CA HIS A 10 7.08 -33.68 -13.09
C HIS A 10 7.20 -32.51 -14.05
N LYS A 11 6.75 -32.71 -15.29
CA LYS A 11 6.55 -31.63 -16.26
C LYS A 11 5.67 -30.60 -15.56
N GLY A 12 6.22 -29.43 -15.24
CA GLY A 12 5.52 -28.35 -14.58
C GLY A 12 4.21 -28.08 -15.32
N LEU A 13 3.10 -28.41 -14.69
CA LEU A 13 1.82 -27.84 -15.04
C LEU A 13 1.91 -26.44 -14.46
N GLU A 14 2.35 -25.46 -15.27
CA GLU A 14 2.19 -24.04 -14.91
C GLU A 14 0.69 -23.87 -14.66
N PRO A 15 0.25 -23.71 -13.41
CA PRO A 15 -1.16 -23.69 -13.18
C PRO A 15 -1.48 -22.20 -13.30
N SER A 16 -1.92 -21.80 -14.50
CA SER A 16 -2.18 -20.39 -14.79
C SER A 16 -3.15 -19.88 -13.72
N GLY A 17 -2.67 -18.97 -12.87
CA GLY A 17 -3.47 -18.37 -11.82
C GLY A 17 -4.66 -17.59 -12.39
N HIS A 18 -5.37 -16.89 -11.52
CA HIS A 18 -6.58 -16.17 -11.92
C HIS A 18 -6.26 -15.04 -12.91
N GLY A 19 -7.26 -14.67 -13.70
CA GLY A 19 -7.14 -13.57 -14.67
C GLY A 19 -6.93 -12.24 -13.95
N ASP A 20 -6.20 -11.31 -14.58
CA ASP A 20 -5.94 -9.98 -14.00
C ASP A 20 -7.24 -9.25 -13.64
N SER A 21 -8.31 -9.40 -14.44
CA SER A 21 -9.62 -8.80 -14.16
C SER A 21 -10.23 -9.31 -12.85
N ASP A 22 -10.11 -10.61 -12.56
CA ASP A 22 -10.69 -11.22 -11.36
C ASP A 22 -9.91 -10.77 -10.12
N LEU A 23 -8.58 -10.71 -10.24
CA LEU A 23 -7.68 -10.24 -9.18
C LEU A 23 -7.90 -8.74 -8.90
N VAL A 24 -8.07 -7.93 -9.93
CA VAL A 24 -8.41 -6.50 -9.77
C VAL A 24 -9.78 -6.33 -9.12
N ALA A 25 -10.78 -7.14 -9.50
CA ALA A 25 -12.09 -7.08 -8.87
C ALA A 25 -12.01 -7.43 -7.37
N LEU A 26 -11.28 -8.49 -7.01
CA LEU A 26 -11.04 -8.85 -5.62
C LEU A 26 -10.31 -7.73 -4.86
N ALA A 27 -9.28 -7.13 -5.46
CA ALA A 27 -8.54 -6.02 -4.86
C ALA A 27 -9.42 -4.77 -4.63
N LEU A 28 -10.32 -4.46 -5.56
CA LEU A 28 -11.27 -3.35 -5.40
C LEU A 28 -12.29 -3.61 -4.28
N VAL A 29 -12.75 -4.85 -4.12
CA VAL A 29 -13.60 -5.24 -2.99
C VAL A 29 -12.86 -5.03 -1.67
N ALA A 30 -11.61 -5.49 -1.57
CA ALA A 30 -10.78 -5.29 -0.38
C ALA A 30 -10.54 -3.80 -0.08
N LEU A 31 -10.25 -2.98 -1.09
CA LEU A 31 -10.07 -1.54 -0.94
C LEU A 31 -11.32 -0.83 -0.42
N ALA A 32 -12.49 -1.23 -0.90
CA ALA A 32 -13.76 -0.64 -0.48
C ALA A 32 -14.06 -0.85 1.02
N GLU A 33 -13.42 -1.81 1.68
CA GLU A 33 -13.54 -2.00 3.13
C GLU A 33 -12.78 -0.95 3.94
N VAL A 34 -11.74 -0.33 3.36
CA VAL A 34 -10.80 0.56 4.06
C VAL A 34 -10.91 2.01 3.57
N THR A 35 -11.26 2.23 2.31
CA THR A 35 -11.19 3.56 1.68
C THR A 35 -12.26 3.76 0.59
N GLY A 36 -12.48 5.03 0.23
CA GLY A 36 -13.40 5.43 -0.83
C GLY A 36 -12.80 5.27 -2.22
N ALA A 37 -13.66 5.15 -3.24
CA ALA A 37 -13.22 5.04 -4.64
C ALA A 37 -12.52 6.31 -5.19
N ASP A 38 -12.62 7.42 -4.46
CA ASP A 38 -11.97 8.70 -4.78
C ASP A 38 -10.52 8.78 -4.27
N THR A 39 -10.04 7.77 -3.53
CA THR A 39 -8.69 7.80 -2.94
C THR A 39 -7.62 7.14 -3.79
N PHE A 40 -7.98 6.57 -4.95
CA PHE A 40 -7.05 5.88 -5.85
C PHE A 40 -7.43 6.02 -7.34
N VAL A 41 -6.46 5.78 -8.21
CA VAL A 41 -6.60 5.90 -9.68
C VAL A 41 -6.55 4.52 -10.36
N GLN A 42 -7.37 4.35 -11.39
CA GLN A 42 -7.36 3.18 -12.28
C GLN A 42 -6.72 3.49 -13.65
N PRO A 43 -6.15 2.49 -14.34
CA PRO A 43 -6.01 1.09 -13.91
C PRO A 43 -4.86 0.87 -12.91
N PRO A 44 -4.90 -0.21 -12.11
CA PRO A 44 -3.78 -0.57 -11.25
C PRO A 44 -2.60 -1.14 -12.05
N LYS A 45 -1.44 -1.14 -11.42
CA LYS A 45 -0.28 -1.94 -11.82
C LYS A 45 -0.37 -3.31 -11.14
N ILE A 46 -0.15 -4.38 -11.90
CA ILE A 46 -0.15 -5.75 -11.40
C ILE A 46 1.26 -6.32 -11.46
N THR A 47 1.73 -6.90 -10.36
CA THR A 47 3.01 -7.62 -10.30
C THR A 47 2.78 -9.02 -9.75
N ARG A 48 3.39 -10.03 -10.35
CA ARG A 48 3.21 -11.44 -9.96
C ARG A 48 4.54 -12.07 -9.56
N LYS A 49 4.58 -12.79 -8.45
CA LYS A 49 5.75 -13.55 -8.01
C LYS A 49 5.32 -14.74 -7.16
N GLU A 50 5.66 -15.96 -7.60
CA GLU A 50 5.54 -17.18 -6.79
C GLU A 50 4.15 -17.40 -6.13
N GLY A 51 3.06 -17.17 -6.89
CA GLY A 51 1.69 -17.31 -6.37
C GLY A 51 1.24 -16.15 -5.46
N VAL A 52 1.99 -15.06 -5.43
CA VAL A 52 1.61 -13.78 -4.82
C VAL A 52 1.42 -12.74 -5.92
N VAL A 53 0.36 -11.95 -5.81
CA VAL A 53 0.03 -10.89 -6.77
C VAL A 53 -0.19 -9.57 -6.03
N ASP A 54 0.58 -8.57 -6.40
CA ASP A 54 0.40 -7.20 -5.92
C ASP A 54 -0.45 -6.44 -6.94
N VAL A 55 -1.58 -5.89 -6.48
CA VAL A 55 -2.44 -4.99 -7.25
C VAL A 55 -2.30 -3.58 -6.66
N ALA A 56 -1.54 -2.72 -7.33
CA ALA A 56 -1.17 -1.40 -6.83
C ALA A 56 -1.89 -0.28 -7.59
N PHE A 57 -2.58 0.61 -6.87
CA PHE A 57 -3.29 1.77 -7.38
C PHE A 57 -2.60 3.05 -6.91
N VAL A 58 -2.37 4.01 -7.80
CA VAL A 58 -1.80 5.32 -7.42
C VAL A 58 -2.78 6.03 -6.48
N ALA A 59 -2.30 6.53 -5.35
CA ALA A 59 -3.12 7.29 -4.41
C ALA A 59 -3.54 8.65 -5.01
N ALA A 60 -4.81 8.99 -4.85
CA ALA A 60 -5.41 10.24 -5.33
C ALA A 60 -5.64 11.27 -4.21
N MET A 61 -5.23 10.95 -2.98
CA MET A 61 -5.40 11.83 -1.82
C MET A 61 -4.34 12.93 -1.79
N ALA A 62 -4.76 14.18 -1.54
CA ALA A 62 -3.87 15.34 -1.54
C ALA A 62 -2.70 15.25 -0.54
N GLY A 63 -2.86 14.51 0.57
CA GLY A 63 -1.79 14.28 1.56
C GLY A 63 -0.82 13.15 1.21
N TYR A 64 -1.08 12.39 0.14
CA TYR A 64 -0.32 11.19 -0.24
C TYR A 64 0.19 11.23 -1.69
N PRO A 65 0.74 12.36 -2.19
CA PRO A 65 1.31 12.39 -3.53
C PRO A 65 2.47 11.41 -3.65
N GLY A 66 2.48 10.60 -4.70
CA GLY A 66 3.51 9.59 -4.94
C GLY A 66 3.39 8.31 -4.11
N TRP A 67 2.29 8.12 -3.38
CA TRP A 67 1.99 6.87 -2.67
C TRP A 67 1.12 5.95 -3.53
N SER A 68 1.05 4.68 -3.15
CA SER A 68 0.16 3.69 -3.78
C SER A 68 -0.56 2.87 -2.73
N TRP A 69 -1.86 2.65 -2.96
CA TRP A 69 -2.59 1.58 -2.30
C TRP A 69 -2.20 0.26 -2.95
N THR A 70 -1.76 -0.71 -2.16
CA THR A 70 -1.40 -2.05 -2.65
C THR A 70 -2.27 -3.08 -1.95
N VAL A 71 -2.89 -3.96 -2.73
CA VAL A 71 -3.54 -5.17 -2.23
C VAL A 71 -2.72 -6.36 -2.68
N THR A 72 -2.20 -7.11 -1.73
CA THR A 72 -1.41 -8.32 -1.97
C THR A 72 -2.34 -9.52 -1.87
N LEU A 73 -2.33 -10.36 -2.89
CA LEU A 73 -3.22 -11.52 -3.02
C LEU A 73 -2.42 -12.83 -3.06
N ALA A 74 -2.96 -13.88 -2.46
CA ALA A 74 -2.53 -15.25 -2.75
C ALA A 74 -3.28 -15.75 -4.00
N ASP A 75 -2.55 -16.02 -5.08
CA ASP A 75 -3.03 -16.56 -6.35
C ASP A 75 -2.42 -17.94 -6.58
N ILE A 76 -3.05 -18.96 -6.00
CA ILE A 76 -2.66 -20.36 -6.17
C ILE A 76 -3.72 -21.04 -7.01
N ALA A 77 -3.31 -21.69 -8.08
CA ALA A 77 -4.24 -22.32 -8.98
C ALA A 77 -5.01 -23.49 -8.34
N GLY A 78 -6.29 -23.59 -8.68
CA GLY A 78 -7.20 -24.61 -8.19
C GLY A 78 -7.87 -24.28 -6.85
N ILE A 79 -7.60 -23.11 -6.27
CA ILE A 79 -8.32 -22.54 -5.13
C ILE A 79 -8.67 -21.08 -5.42
N ASP A 80 -9.73 -20.55 -4.82
CA ASP A 80 -10.08 -19.14 -4.98
C ASP A 80 -8.98 -18.22 -4.39
N PRO A 81 -8.68 -17.08 -5.02
CA PRO A 81 -7.64 -16.17 -4.53
C PRO A 81 -8.11 -15.48 -3.24
N THR A 82 -7.17 -15.18 -2.35
CA THR A 82 -7.45 -14.52 -1.07
C THR A 82 -6.60 -13.28 -0.88
N VAL A 83 -7.09 -12.34 -0.07
CA VAL A 83 -6.32 -11.14 0.32
C VAL A 83 -5.36 -11.53 1.44
N LEU A 84 -4.08 -11.20 1.26
CA LEU A 84 -3.04 -11.37 2.27
C LEU A 84 -2.91 -10.10 3.13
N GLU A 85 -2.79 -8.96 2.46
CA GLU A 85 -2.64 -7.65 3.11
C GLU A 85 -3.13 -6.52 2.20
N LEU A 86 -3.39 -5.37 2.82
CA LEU A 86 -3.73 -4.13 2.17
C LEU A 86 -2.99 -3.01 2.88
N GLU A 87 -2.27 -2.21 2.11
CA GLU A 87 -1.39 -1.17 2.64
C GLU A 87 -1.36 0.07 1.75
N LEU A 88 -0.97 1.20 2.34
CA LEU A 88 -0.71 2.45 1.65
C LEU A 88 0.77 2.77 1.81
N LEU A 89 1.55 2.56 0.75
CA LEU A 89 3.00 2.69 0.79
C LEU A 89 3.51 3.89 -0.01
N PRO A 90 4.57 4.58 0.48
CA PRO A 90 5.22 5.63 -0.27
C PRO A 90 6.04 5.05 -1.44
N GLY A 91 5.92 5.65 -2.61
CA GLY A 91 6.77 5.40 -3.77
C GLY A 91 7.86 6.45 -3.94
N GLU A 92 8.53 6.44 -5.10
CA GLU A 92 9.63 7.37 -5.43
C GLU A 92 9.21 8.85 -5.35
N GLY A 93 7.95 9.16 -5.64
CA GLY A 93 7.41 10.52 -5.60
C GLY A 93 6.87 10.96 -4.24
N ALA A 94 6.99 10.14 -3.19
CA ALA A 94 6.44 10.44 -1.88
C ALA A 94 7.17 11.62 -1.21
N LEU A 95 6.39 12.54 -0.63
CA LEU A 95 6.95 13.66 0.12
C LEU A 95 7.73 13.14 1.33
N LEU A 96 8.96 13.63 1.47
CA LEU A 96 9.75 13.41 2.66
C LEU A 96 9.29 14.35 3.77
N SER A 97 9.32 13.85 5.00
CA SER A 97 9.12 14.69 6.18
C SER A 97 10.15 15.83 6.18
N PRO A 98 9.76 17.05 6.59
CA PRO A 98 10.74 18.07 6.94
C PRO A 98 11.64 17.57 8.08
N ALA A 99 12.75 18.29 8.27
CA ALA A 99 13.62 18.06 9.42
C ALA A 99 12.80 18.12 10.71
N TRP A 100 13.07 17.19 11.63
CA TRP A 100 12.40 17.18 12.91
C TRP A 100 12.79 18.42 13.71
N VAL A 101 11.77 19.13 14.20
CA VAL A 101 11.91 20.30 15.08
C VAL A 101 11.42 19.91 16.48
N PRO A 102 12.19 20.17 17.55
CA PRO A 102 11.75 20.01 18.93
C PRO A 102 10.40 20.68 19.19
N TRP A 103 9.62 20.09 20.08
CA TRP A 103 8.29 20.62 20.39
C TRP A 103 8.35 22.04 20.99
N ALA A 104 9.34 22.31 21.86
CA ALA A 104 9.53 23.64 22.44
C ALA A 104 9.72 24.71 21.36
N ASP A 105 10.55 24.42 20.37
CA ASP A 105 10.87 25.34 19.27
C ASP A 105 9.65 25.59 18.36
N ARG A 106 8.77 24.59 18.17
CA ARG A 106 7.50 24.79 17.42
C ARG A 106 6.53 25.76 18.10
N LEU A 107 6.64 25.94 19.42
CA LEU A 107 5.74 26.77 20.22
C LEU A 107 6.27 28.20 20.44
N GLU A 108 7.49 28.50 20.04
CA GLU A 108 8.13 29.78 20.36
C GLU A 108 7.32 30.97 19.85
N GLU A 109 6.88 30.96 18.59
CA GLU A 109 6.06 32.03 18.01
C GLU A 109 4.72 32.19 18.75
N TYR A 110 4.07 31.09 19.12
CA TYR A 110 2.83 31.12 19.88
C TYR A 110 3.02 31.77 21.26
N LEU A 111 4.10 31.41 21.96
CA LEU A 111 4.41 31.93 23.29
C LEU A 111 4.75 33.44 23.25
N VAL A 112 5.44 33.89 22.19
CA VAL A 112 5.70 35.33 21.96
C VAL A 112 4.37 36.08 21.77
N LEU A 113 3.47 35.54 20.94
CA LEU A 113 2.16 36.15 20.71
C LEU A 113 1.30 36.22 21.98
N GLU A 114 1.30 35.17 22.80
CA GLU A 114 0.59 35.20 24.09
C GLU A 114 1.15 36.27 25.04
N LYS A 115 2.47 36.42 25.08
CA LYS A 115 3.13 37.41 25.91
C LYS A 115 2.80 38.84 25.47
N ASP A 116 2.90 39.13 24.18
CA ASP A 116 2.60 40.46 23.63
C ASP A 116 1.12 40.83 23.84
N ALA A 117 0.22 39.86 23.71
CA ALA A 117 -1.20 40.05 24.00
C ALA A 117 -1.45 40.36 25.48
N ALA A 118 -0.75 39.66 26.38
CA ALA A 118 -0.85 39.91 27.82
C ALA A 118 -0.30 41.30 28.21
N GLU A 119 0.80 41.73 27.59
CA GLU A 119 1.38 43.06 27.82
C GLU A 119 0.48 44.18 27.30
N THR A 120 -0.16 43.99 26.14
CA THR A 120 -1.12 44.95 25.57
C THR A 120 -2.36 45.13 26.45
N LEU A 121 -2.87 44.04 27.04
CA LEU A 121 -4.02 44.09 27.96
C LEU A 121 -3.68 44.73 29.32
N ALA A 122 -2.40 44.77 29.68
CA ALA A 122 -1.93 45.32 30.95
C ALA A 122 -1.59 46.83 30.89
N SER A 123 -1.61 47.45 29.70
CA SER A 123 -1.36 48.88 29.49
C SER A 123 -2.62 49.69 29.26
#